data_AF-A0A8S3FYB9-F1
#
_entry.id   AF-A0A8S3FYB9-F1
#
_cell.length_a   1.000
_cell.length_b   1.000
_cell.length_c   1.000
_cell.angle_alpha   90.00
_cell.angle_beta   90.00
_cell.angle_gamma   90.00
#
_symmetry.space_group_name_H-M   'P 1'
#
loop_
_entity.id
_entity.type
_entity.pdbx_description
1 polymer ?
#
loop_
_entity_poly.entity_id
_entity_poly.type
_entity_poly.pdbx_seq_one_letter_code
_entity_poly.pdbx_strand_id
1 'polypeptide(L)'
;MQMFRRSPILTAPWKNHFQASRFLNEHPSTQNTDDSKETCEVVKDHSYDLLASQTGEYKTRILDITRIQGARVLGSLVNQRPRRVDTHHHIVPDFYAQAIKATGGDPSGWPTPKWSLQSANEQMSLLGVEIAFVSITAPGTKIYEGNTEKGRNFARKLNEFSSNLVQQDPAKFGFFASLPSLIDIEGAIAEIDYAHSILKADGFILFTSYDYDKYLGHSSFRPVWTKLNDINSVIFIHPSEAPTTIVNRYMPQPFVDYPHETTRTAADIVLSGTRAAFPNLKIILSHAGGTLPFLGKRLAGAGLIRSLKCPLGPRQILSDLRSLYFDTALSSSVPQLKALLEFADPSKILFGSDVPYASFPLSF
;
A
#
# COMPACT_ATOMS: atom_id res chain seq x y z
N MET A 1 -11.99 -57.22 14.61
CA MET A 1 -12.63 -57.85 13.44
C MET A 1 -13.71 -56.90 12.94
N GLN A 2 -13.82 -56.69 11.61
CA GLN A 2 -14.62 -55.67 10.88
C GLN A 2 -13.99 -54.27 10.89
N MET A 3 -13.21 -53.81 9.89
CA MET A 3 -13.37 -53.73 8.42
C MET A 3 -14.66 -53.02 7.96
N PHE A 4 -14.53 -51.74 7.59
CA PHE A 4 -15.38 -51.12 6.57
C PHE A 4 -14.52 -50.43 5.51
N ARG A 5 -14.94 -50.67 4.27
CA ARG A 5 -14.19 -50.53 3.01
C ARG A 5 -14.22 -49.10 2.48
N ARG A 6 -13.14 -48.72 1.80
CA ARG A 6 -13.06 -47.53 0.93
C ARG A 6 -13.70 -47.84 -0.43
N SER A 7 -14.52 -46.93 -0.93
CA SER A 7 -15.01 -46.91 -2.32
C SER A 7 -14.06 -46.08 -3.20
N PRO A 8 -13.77 -46.51 -4.45
CA PRO A 8 -12.93 -45.74 -5.38
C PRO A 8 -13.78 -44.78 -6.22
N ILE A 9 -13.26 -43.55 -6.40
CA ILE A 9 -13.80 -42.54 -7.31
C ILE A 9 -13.31 -42.85 -8.73
N LEU A 10 -14.25 -43.02 -9.65
CA LEU A 10 -14.03 -43.19 -11.09
C LEU A 10 -13.68 -41.85 -11.74
N THR A 11 -12.59 -41.86 -12.51
CA THR A 11 -12.16 -40.79 -13.42
C THR A 11 -12.93 -40.84 -14.74
N ALA A 12 -13.46 -39.72 -15.20
CA ALA A 12 -13.90 -39.53 -16.59
C ALA A 12 -13.49 -38.13 -17.09
N PRO A 13 -12.97 -37.99 -18.33
CA PRO A 13 -12.39 -36.75 -18.84
C PRO A 13 -13.44 -35.84 -19.49
N TRP A 14 -13.31 -34.53 -19.26
CA TRP A 14 -14.09 -33.48 -19.91
C TRP A 14 -13.58 -33.23 -21.34
N LYS A 15 -14.46 -33.38 -22.34
CA LYS A 15 -14.20 -33.01 -23.74
C LYS A 15 -14.59 -31.54 -23.98
N ASN A 16 -13.67 -30.82 -24.62
CA ASN A 16 -13.78 -29.45 -25.11
C ASN A 16 -14.89 -29.28 -26.16
N HIS A 17 -15.76 -28.29 -25.99
CA HIS A 17 -16.43 -27.60 -27.08
C HIS A 17 -16.58 -26.11 -26.73
N PHE A 18 -15.69 -25.28 -27.26
CA PHE A 18 -15.91 -23.83 -27.40
C PHE A 18 -16.02 -23.52 -28.89
N GLN A 19 -17.24 -23.18 -29.33
CA GLN A 19 -17.45 -22.51 -30.61
C GLN A 19 -17.33 -21.01 -30.39
N ALA A 20 -16.41 -20.40 -31.14
CA ALA A 20 -16.27 -18.95 -31.24
C ALA A 20 -17.25 -18.42 -32.28
N SER A 21 -18.07 -17.43 -31.91
CA SER A 21 -18.79 -16.58 -32.86
C SER A 21 -18.27 -15.15 -32.75
N ARG A 22 -17.68 -14.71 -33.87
CA ARG A 22 -17.36 -13.31 -34.20
C ARG A 22 -18.66 -12.56 -34.40
N PHE A 23 -18.76 -11.32 -33.90
CA PHE A 23 -19.55 -10.28 -34.55
C PHE A 23 -18.79 -8.96 -34.57
N LEU A 24 -18.94 -8.28 -35.70
CA LEU A 24 -18.19 -7.15 -36.23
C LEU A 24 -18.79 -5.82 -35.77
N ASN A 25 -17.92 -4.81 -35.81
CA ASN A 25 -18.11 -3.38 -36.10
C ASN A 25 -19.53 -2.90 -36.42
N GLU A 26 -19.90 -1.76 -35.86
CA GLU A 26 -20.47 -0.63 -36.63
C GLU A 26 -20.39 0.68 -35.82
N HIS A 27 -19.76 1.70 -36.42
CA HIS A 27 -19.94 3.11 -36.11
C HIS A 27 -21.14 3.65 -36.90
N PRO A 28 -21.77 4.75 -36.44
CA PRO A 28 -21.74 5.93 -37.30
C PRO A 28 -21.52 7.26 -36.57
N SER A 29 -21.07 8.21 -37.37
CA SER A 29 -20.62 9.57 -37.08
C SER A 29 -21.69 10.66 -37.30
N THR A 30 -21.36 11.87 -36.78
CA THR A 30 -21.81 13.25 -37.15
C THR A 30 -23.11 13.76 -36.49
N GLN A 31 -23.34 15.03 -36.10
CA GLN A 31 -22.82 16.40 -36.43
C GLN A 31 -22.92 17.31 -35.16
N ASN A 32 -21.98 18.18 -34.81
CA ASN A 32 -21.73 19.61 -35.20
C ASN A 32 -22.80 20.68 -34.82
N THR A 33 -22.40 21.67 -34.01
CA THR A 33 -22.68 23.15 -34.05
C THR A 33 -22.09 23.78 -32.76
N ASP A 34 -21.07 24.65 -32.85
CA ASP A 34 -21.10 26.14 -32.87
C ASP A 34 -21.75 26.77 -31.62
N ASP A 35 -21.34 27.90 -31.02
CA ASP A 35 -20.18 28.80 -31.04
C ASP A 35 -20.58 29.87 -30.00
N SER A 36 -19.72 30.29 -29.07
CA SER A 36 -19.79 31.65 -28.49
C SER A 36 -18.68 31.89 -27.46
N LYS A 37 -17.76 32.78 -27.85
CA LYS A 37 -16.79 33.48 -27.02
C LYS A 37 -17.52 34.53 -26.17
N GLU A 38 -17.15 34.65 -24.91
CA GLU A 38 -17.22 35.91 -24.17
C GLU A 38 -15.96 36.09 -23.32
N THR A 39 -15.43 37.32 -23.39
CA THR A 39 -14.20 37.82 -22.76
C THR A 39 -14.54 38.94 -21.78
N CYS A 40 -13.57 39.25 -20.91
CA CYS A 40 -13.51 40.34 -19.92
C CYS A 40 -14.11 39.94 -18.55
N GLU A 41 -13.51 40.25 -17.40
CA GLU A 41 -12.67 41.40 -17.09
C GLU A 41 -11.80 41.13 -15.85
N VAL A 42 -10.64 41.76 -15.81
CA VAL A 42 -9.67 41.74 -14.70
C VAL A 42 -10.06 42.80 -13.68
N VAL A 43 -10.28 42.41 -12.43
CA VAL A 43 -10.28 43.35 -11.29
C VAL A 43 -9.09 42.99 -10.39
N LYS A 44 -8.14 43.91 -10.32
CA LYS A 44 -7.11 43.96 -9.28
C LYS A 44 -7.70 44.70 -8.09
N ASP A 45 -7.54 44.17 -6.89
CA ASP A 45 -7.39 45.03 -5.72
C ASP A 45 -6.41 44.45 -4.71
N HIS A 46 -5.73 45.38 -4.04
CA HIS A 46 -4.51 45.23 -3.27
C HIS A 46 -4.75 44.92 -1.79
N SER A 47 -3.63 44.58 -1.13
CA SER A 47 -3.34 44.65 0.31
C SER A 47 -3.78 43.45 1.15
N TYR A 48 -2.80 42.66 1.60
CA TYR A 48 -2.38 42.63 3.01
C TYR A 48 -0.94 42.08 3.06
N ASP A 49 -0.03 42.94 3.50
CA ASP A 49 1.36 42.63 3.79
C ASP A 49 1.50 42.06 5.21
N LEU A 50 2.46 41.14 5.33
CA LEU A 50 3.34 40.93 6.48
C LEU A 50 2.71 40.49 7.82
N LEU A 51 2.84 39.19 8.14
CA LEU A 51 3.39 38.65 9.40
C LEU A 51 3.24 37.12 9.45
N ALA A 52 4.26 36.38 9.01
CA ALA A 52 4.56 35.03 9.51
C ALA A 52 5.95 34.58 9.03
N SER A 53 6.97 34.98 9.77
CA SER A 53 8.32 34.45 9.71
C SER A 53 8.36 32.97 10.13
N GLN A 54 9.10 32.17 9.37
CA GLN A 54 9.85 30.98 9.83
C GLN A 54 9.11 29.66 10.18
N THR A 55 8.03 29.28 9.47
CA THR A 55 7.47 27.91 9.60
C THR A 55 7.16 27.21 8.26
N GLY A 56 7.69 27.72 7.14
CA GLY A 56 7.20 27.38 5.80
C GLY A 56 7.85 26.23 5.02
N GLU A 57 9.00 25.67 5.42
CA GLU A 57 9.79 24.82 4.50
C GLU A 57 9.62 23.29 4.63
N TYR A 58 8.75 22.78 5.52
CA TYR A 58 8.61 21.31 5.71
C TYR A 58 7.25 20.73 5.33
N LYS A 59 6.38 21.48 4.65
CA LYS A 59 4.99 21.07 4.41
C LYS A 59 4.63 20.95 2.92
N THR A 60 5.44 20.25 2.12
CA THR A 60 5.06 19.85 0.75
C THR A 60 6.08 18.87 0.15
N ARG A 61 5.97 17.56 0.43
CA ARG A 61 6.65 16.53 -0.38
C ARG A 61 5.70 15.51 -1.01
N ILE A 62 4.47 15.42 -0.51
CA ILE A 62 3.44 14.49 -1.02
C ILE A 62 2.39 15.19 -1.91
N LEU A 63 2.32 16.53 -1.90
CA LEU A 63 1.26 17.28 -2.59
C LEU A 63 1.62 17.77 -4.00
N ASP A 64 2.89 17.69 -4.44
CA ASP A 64 3.33 18.23 -5.75
C ASP A 64 3.05 17.32 -6.96
N ILE A 65 2.29 16.23 -6.79
CA ILE A 65 2.02 15.27 -7.87
C ILE A 65 0.93 15.77 -8.86
N THR A 66 0.26 16.90 -8.60
CA THR A 66 -0.97 17.29 -9.35
C THR A 66 -0.94 18.60 -10.14
N ARG A 67 0.21 19.26 -10.35
CA ARG A 67 0.24 20.52 -11.15
C ARG A 67 1.33 20.54 -12.22
N ILE A 68 1.04 19.99 -13.39
CA ILE A 68 1.65 20.44 -14.65
C ILE A 68 0.60 20.44 -15.76
N GLN A 69 -0.01 21.60 -16.00
CA GLN A 69 -0.61 21.94 -17.29
C GLN A 69 -0.27 23.39 -17.65
N GLY A 70 0.56 23.54 -18.69
CA GLY A 70 0.49 24.62 -19.67
C GLY A 70 1.10 25.98 -19.34
N ALA A 71 2.41 26.17 -19.60
CA ALA A 71 2.93 27.41 -20.20
C ALA A 71 4.36 27.19 -20.77
N ARG A 72 4.59 27.73 -21.98
CA ARG A 72 5.82 27.62 -22.80
C ARG A 72 7.09 28.08 -22.06
N VAL A 73 8.12 27.24 -22.08
CA VAL A 73 9.53 27.67 -22.03
C VAL A 73 10.31 26.85 -23.05
N LEU A 74 10.69 27.51 -24.15
CA LEU A 74 11.71 27.04 -25.08
C LEU A 74 13.07 27.38 -24.47
N GLY A 75 13.77 26.36 -23.97
CA GLY A 75 15.15 26.48 -23.50
C GLY A 75 15.51 25.34 -22.54
N SER A 76 16.49 24.51 -22.93
CA SER A 76 17.08 23.43 -22.12
C SER A 76 16.21 22.18 -21.88
N LEU A 77 15.98 21.38 -22.93
CA LEU A 77 15.65 19.95 -22.80
C LEU A 77 16.92 19.15 -22.47
N VAL A 78 17.50 19.39 -21.30
CA VAL A 78 18.46 18.45 -20.70
C VAL A 78 17.63 17.34 -20.07
N ASN A 79 17.40 16.27 -20.83
CA ASN A 79 17.26 14.88 -20.37
C ASN A 79 16.71 14.66 -18.93
N GLN A 80 15.58 15.26 -18.56
CA GLN A 80 14.97 15.02 -17.26
C GLN A 80 14.19 13.71 -17.33
N ARG A 81 14.85 12.61 -16.96
CA ARG A 81 14.13 11.37 -16.63
C ARG A 81 13.06 11.72 -15.61
N PRO A 82 11.82 11.21 -15.75
CA PRO A 82 10.77 11.49 -14.78
C PRO A 82 11.25 11.08 -13.38
N ARG A 83 11.08 11.98 -12.41
CA ARG A 83 11.40 11.73 -11.01
C ARG A 83 10.63 10.49 -10.53
N ARG A 84 11.33 9.41 -10.19
CA ARG A 84 10.70 8.17 -9.71
C ARG A 84 10.82 8.12 -8.19
N VAL A 85 9.67 8.06 -7.54
CA VAL A 85 9.55 7.89 -6.09
C VAL A 85 9.12 6.46 -5.82
N ASP A 86 9.89 5.75 -5.00
CA ASP A 86 9.61 4.37 -4.59
C ASP A 86 8.93 4.35 -3.23
N THR A 87 7.67 3.96 -3.17
CA THR A 87 6.90 3.87 -1.91
C THR A 87 6.93 2.48 -1.28
N HIS A 88 7.66 1.54 -1.86
CA HIS A 88 7.72 0.16 -1.39
C HIS A 88 9.19 -0.29 -1.41
N HIS A 89 9.95 0.17 -0.43
CA HIS A 89 11.36 -0.14 -0.29
C HIS A 89 11.65 -0.62 1.13
N HIS A 90 12.10 -1.85 1.27
CA HIS A 90 12.36 -2.43 2.57
C HIS A 90 13.80 -2.21 3.03
N ILE A 91 13.93 -2.06 4.35
CA ILE A 91 15.21 -2.17 5.05
C ILE A 91 15.24 -3.46 5.85
N VAL A 92 16.42 -4.08 5.95
CA VAL A 92 16.65 -5.27 6.78
C VAL A 92 17.91 -5.06 7.63
N PRO A 93 17.83 -4.24 8.70
CA PRO A 93 18.99 -4.00 9.56
C PRO A 93 19.48 -5.30 10.20
N ASP A 94 20.79 -5.40 10.49
CA ASP A 94 21.38 -6.62 11.07
C ASP A 94 20.69 -7.05 12.37
N PHE A 95 20.34 -6.10 13.24
CA PHE A 95 19.64 -6.41 14.49
C PHE A 95 18.23 -6.95 14.25
N TYR A 96 17.57 -6.55 13.16
CA TYR A 96 16.27 -7.09 12.77
C TYR A 96 16.43 -8.52 12.23
N ALA A 97 17.38 -8.74 11.32
CA ALA A 97 17.66 -10.09 10.79
C ALA A 97 18.05 -11.08 11.91
N GLN A 98 18.81 -10.62 12.90
CA GLN A 98 19.12 -11.41 14.10
C GLN A 98 17.88 -11.71 14.94
N ALA A 99 16.98 -10.73 15.11
CA ALA A 99 15.72 -10.92 15.82
C ALA A 99 14.83 -11.96 15.13
N ILE A 100 14.67 -11.88 13.79
CA ILE A 100 13.96 -12.88 12.99
C ILE A 100 14.52 -14.29 13.24
N LYS A 101 15.85 -14.45 13.15
CA LYS A 101 16.48 -15.74 13.39
C LYS A 101 16.25 -16.24 14.82
N ALA A 102 16.32 -15.34 15.81
CA ALA A 102 16.14 -15.69 17.22
C ALA A 102 14.69 -16.09 17.55
N THR A 103 13.70 -15.61 16.79
CA THR A 103 12.28 -15.96 16.96
C THR A 103 11.82 -17.15 16.11
N GLY A 104 12.74 -17.85 15.43
CA GLY A 104 12.44 -19.07 14.66
C GLY A 104 12.39 -18.89 13.14
N GLY A 105 12.76 -17.72 12.62
CA GLY A 105 12.75 -17.41 11.19
C GLY A 105 11.52 -16.63 10.74
N ASP A 106 11.43 -16.36 9.44
CA ASP A 106 10.28 -15.71 8.84
C ASP A 106 9.06 -16.67 8.85
N PRO A 107 7.93 -16.27 9.46
CA PRO A 107 6.76 -17.15 9.59
C PRO A 107 6.12 -17.52 8.24
N SER A 108 6.39 -16.77 7.17
CA SER A 108 5.92 -17.09 5.81
C SER A 108 6.74 -18.18 5.12
N GLY A 109 7.88 -18.56 5.69
CA GLY A 109 8.85 -19.48 5.10
C GLY A 109 9.76 -18.83 4.06
N TRP A 110 9.68 -17.51 3.85
CA TRP A 110 10.53 -16.80 2.91
C TRP A 110 11.92 -16.50 3.48
N PRO A 111 13.01 -16.62 2.70
CA PRO A 111 14.34 -16.29 3.20
C PRO A 111 14.48 -14.79 3.49
N THR A 112 15.01 -14.44 4.66
CA THR A 112 15.38 -13.06 4.99
C THR A 112 16.60 -12.64 4.14
N PRO A 113 16.49 -11.61 3.29
CA PRO A 113 17.57 -11.18 2.44
C PRO A 113 18.66 -10.45 3.26
N LYS A 114 19.87 -10.42 2.70
CA LYS A 114 20.90 -9.48 3.19
C LYS A 114 20.56 -8.08 2.69
N TRP A 115 20.89 -7.08 3.50
CA TRP A 115 20.66 -5.69 3.15
C TRP A 115 21.82 -4.82 3.62
N SER A 116 22.16 -3.82 2.80
CA SER A 116 23.03 -2.71 3.20
C SER A 116 22.55 -1.42 2.55
N LEU A 117 22.93 -0.28 3.13
CA LEU A 117 22.68 1.04 2.51
C LEU A 117 23.35 1.15 1.13
N GLN A 118 24.50 0.51 0.94
CA GLN A 118 25.15 0.44 -0.37
C GLN A 118 24.26 -0.30 -1.38
N SER A 119 23.78 -1.50 -1.05
CA SER A 119 22.93 -2.27 -1.97
C SER A 119 21.60 -1.55 -2.25
N ALA A 120 21.03 -0.85 -1.27
CA ALA A 120 19.83 -0.04 -1.47
C ALA A 120 20.06 1.10 -2.49
N ASN A 121 21.16 1.86 -2.34
CA ASN A 121 21.53 2.92 -3.28
C ASN A 121 21.82 2.39 -4.70
N GLU A 122 22.47 1.23 -4.80
CA GLU A 122 22.72 0.56 -6.08
C GLU A 122 21.41 0.19 -6.78
N GLN A 123 20.46 -0.41 -6.05
CA GLN A 123 19.14 -0.74 -6.58
C GLN A 123 18.35 0.52 -6.99
N MET A 124 18.36 1.57 -6.16
CA MET A 124 17.76 2.85 -6.53
C MET A 124 18.34 3.41 -7.83
N SER A 125 19.66 3.37 -7.98
CA SER A 125 20.35 3.84 -9.19
C SER A 125 19.96 3.03 -10.43
N LEU A 126 19.91 1.70 -10.31
CA LEU A 126 19.50 0.80 -11.39
C LEU A 126 18.04 1.02 -11.81
N LEU A 127 17.16 1.24 -10.84
CA LEU A 127 15.74 1.48 -11.07
C LEU A 127 15.44 2.94 -11.43
N GLY A 128 16.43 3.84 -11.41
CA GLY A 128 16.23 5.27 -11.63
C GLY A 128 15.35 5.95 -10.58
N VAL A 129 15.36 5.44 -9.34
CA VAL A 129 14.64 5.98 -8.18
C VAL A 129 15.43 7.16 -7.61
N GLU A 130 14.76 8.30 -7.44
CA GLU A 130 15.33 9.50 -6.83
C GLU A 130 15.10 9.51 -5.32
N ILE A 131 13.90 9.13 -4.88
CA ILE A 131 13.52 9.06 -3.46
C ILE A 131 12.91 7.69 -3.18
N ALA A 132 13.38 7.00 -2.14
CA ALA A 132 12.77 5.80 -1.60
C ALA A 132 12.20 6.06 -0.20
N PHE A 133 10.92 5.76 -0.01
CA PHE A 133 10.31 5.69 1.31
C PHE A 133 10.58 4.30 1.89
N VAL A 134 11.48 4.25 2.86
CA VAL A 134 11.89 3.00 3.48
C VAL A 134 10.92 2.55 4.57
N SER A 135 10.73 1.25 4.70
CA SER A 135 9.97 0.63 5.78
C SER A 135 10.60 -0.69 6.21
N ILE A 136 10.38 -1.13 7.46
CA ILE A 136 10.79 -2.48 7.84
C ILE A 136 10.03 -3.51 6.99
N THR A 137 10.68 -4.62 6.66
CA THR A 137 10.03 -5.74 5.99
C THR A 137 9.08 -6.50 6.91
N ALA A 138 8.17 -7.29 6.34
CA ALA A 138 7.40 -8.29 7.08
C ALA A 138 8.32 -9.33 7.76
N PRO A 139 7.90 -9.91 8.91
CA PRO A 139 6.68 -9.62 9.68
C PRO A 139 6.80 -8.40 10.61
N GLY A 140 7.91 -7.64 10.52
CA GLY A 140 8.14 -6.42 11.29
C GLY A 140 8.11 -6.65 12.80
N THR A 141 7.30 -5.87 13.51
CA THR A 141 7.16 -5.95 14.97
C THR A 141 6.35 -7.17 15.43
N LYS A 142 5.65 -7.87 14.52
CA LYS A 142 4.84 -9.06 14.85
C LYS A 142 5.66 -10.25 15.34
N ILE A 143 6.99 -10.25 15.16
CA ILE A 143 7.86 -11.28 15.78
C ILE A 143 7.80 -11.30 17.31
N TYR A 144 7.30 -10.21 17.92
CA TYR A 144 7.06 -10.11 19.35
C TYR A 144 5.57 -9.97 19.68
N GLU A 145 4.68 -10.45 18.82
CA GLU A 145 3.24 -10.54 19.13
C GLU A 145 3.05 -11.31 20.45
N GLY A 146 2.20 -10.78 21.33
CA GLY A 146 2.02 -11.30 22.69
C GLY A 146 3.07 -10.87 23.72
N ASN A 147 4.11 -10.12 23.33
CA ASN A 147 5.05 -9.49 24.25
C ASN A 147 5.09 -7.96 24.04
N THR A 148 4.17 -7.27 24.71
CA THR A 148 3.94 -5.83 24.58
C THR A 148 5.20 -4.99 24.77
N GLU A 149 5.97 -5.23 25.84
CA GLU A 149 7.17 -4.44 26.14
C GLU A 149 8.25 -4.62 25.06
N LYS A 150 8.52 -5.87 24.65
CA LYS A 150 9.47 -6.14 23.57
C LYS A 150 9.00 -5.53 22.25
N GLY A 151 7.70 -5.65 21.93
CA GLY A 151 7.11 -5.06 20.72
C GLY A 151 7.28 -3.55 20.66
N ARG A 152 6.98 -2.83 21.76
CA ARG A 152 7.18 -1.37 21.87
C ARG A 152 8.65 -0.97 21.70
N ASN A 153 9.55 -1.61 22.46
CA ASN A 153 10.97 -1.31 22.40
C ASN A 153 11.58 -1.60 21.02
N PHE A 154 11.11 -2.66 20.37
CA PHE A 154 11.57 -3.02 19.03
C PHE A 154 11.05 -2.06 17.95
N ALA A 155 9.78 -1.66 18.01
CA ALA A 155 9.22 -0.63 17.14
C ALA A 155 10.03 0.68 17.23
N ARG A 156 10.31 1.14 18.46
CA ARG A 156 11.14 2.32 18.71
C ARG A 156 12.51 2.21 18.05
N LYS A 157 13.20 1.08 18.27
CA LYS A 157 14.54 0.84 17.71
C LYS A 157 14.53 0.82 16.17
N LEU A 158 13.52 0.22 15.55
CA LEU A 158 13.34 0.24 14.09
C LEU A 158 13.13 1.65 13.55
N ASN A 159 12.33 2.45 14.25
CA ASN A 159 12.03 3.82 13.85
C ASN A 159 13.23 4.74 14.01
N GLU A 160 13.98 4.65 15.10
CA GLU A 160 15.22 5.40 15.31
C GLU A 160 16.28 5.05 14.27
N PHE A 161 16.40 3.75 13.91
CA PHE A 161 17.26 3.34 12.81
C PHE A 161 16.84 3.97 11.47
N SER A 162 15.54 3.91 11.14
CA SER A 162 14.99 4.45 9.89
C SER A 162 15.16 5.96 9.80
N SER A 163 14.89 6.67 10.90
CA SER A 163 15.13 8.12 11.03
C SER A 163 16.61 8.45 10.83
N ASN A 164 17.52 7.70 11.46
CA ASN A 164 18.97 7.92 11.28
C ASN A 164 19.43 7.66 9.84
N LEU A 165 18.80 6.73 9.12
CA LEU A 165 19.04 6.49 7.71
C LEU A 165 18.65 7.71 6.87
N VAL A 166 17.44 8.24 7.12
CA VAL A 166 16.92 9.43 6.43
C VAL A 166 17.78 10.66 6.71
N GLN A 167 18.27 10.83 7.93
CA GLN A 167 19.14 11.96 8.28
C GLN A 167 20.50 11.92 7.55
N GLN A 168 20.98 10.74 7.14
CA GLN A 168 22.24 10.63 6.38
C GLN A 168 22.09 11.12 4.93
N ASP A 169 20.92 10.95 4.31
CA ASP A 169 20.64 11.43 2.96
C ASP A 169 19.14 11.76 2.77
N PRO A 170 18.67 12.90 3.31
CA PRO A 170 17.24 13.27 3.28
C PRO A 170 16.76 13.71 1.88
N ALA A 171 17.67 13.77 0.91
CA ALA A 171 17.34 13.97 -0.50
C ALA A 171 16.96 12.65 -1.19
N LYS A 172 17.38 11.50 -0.64
CA LYS A 172 17.12 10.18 -1.20
C LYS A 172 16.15 9.32 -0.40
N PHE A 173 15.99 9.58 0.89
CA PHE A 173 15.17 8.73 1.75
C PHE A 173 14.08 9.52 2.47
N GLY A 174 12.90 8.91 2.54
CA GLY A 174 11.88 9.14 3.56
C GLY A 174 11.60 7.82 4.28
N PHE A 175 10.73 7.80 5.29
CA PHE A 175 10.40 6.54 5.96
C PHE A 175 8.97 6.42 6.47
N PHE A 176 8.45 5.19 6.42
CA PHE A 176 7.23 4.79 7.09
C PHE A 176 7.57 4.11 8.43
N ALA A 177 7.17 4.74 9.52
CA ALA A 177 7.44 4.24 10.86
C ALA A 177 6.66 2.95 11.15
N SER A 178 7.33 2.01 11.80
CA SER A 178 6.75 0.77 12.33
C SER A 178 5.99 1.06 13.62
N LEU A 179 4.86 0.39 13.82
CA LEU A 179 4.13 0.42 15.09
C LEU A 179 4.28 -0.92 15.83
N PRO A 180 4.17 -0.94 17.17
CA PRO A 180 3.94 -2.18 17.90
C PRO A 180 2.59 -2.81 17.47
N SER A 181 2.26 -3.98 18.02
CA SER A 181 0.96 -4.61 17.75
C SER A 181 -0.18 -3.63 17.98
N LEU A 182 -1.11 -3.51 17.03
CA LEU A 182 -2.24 -2.57 17.16
C LEU A 182 -3.26 -2.99 18.22
N ILE A 183 -3.14 -4.18 18.79
CA ILE A 183 -3.94 -4.57 19.97
C ILE A 183 -3.47 -3.81 21.20
N ASP A 184 -2.19 -3.45 21.26
CA ASP A 184 -1.64 -2.52 22.23
C ASP A 184 -1.92 -1.07 21.79
N ILE A 185 -3.18 -0.66 21.94
CA ILE A 185 -3.67 0.65 21.50
C ILE A 185 -2.84 1.80 22.10
N GLU A 186 -2.53 1.72 23.39
CA GLU A 186 -1.74 2.76 24.08
C GLU A 186 -0.31 2.83 23.53
N GLY A 187 0.35 1.68 23.33
CA GLY A 187 1.69 1.63 22.77
C GLY A 187 1.73 2.12 21.32
N ALA A 188 0.74 1.75 20.52
CA ALA A 188 0.62 2.19 19.14
C ALA A 188 0.44 3.72 19.06
N ILE A 189 -0.46 4.30 19.87
CA ILE A 189 -0.67 5.76 19.90
C ILE A 189 0.57 6.48 20.39
N ALA A 190 1.23 5.99 21.45
CA ALA A 190 2.46 6.59 21.97
C ALA A 190 3.60 6.56 20.94
N GLU A 191 3.72 5.48 20.16
CA GLU A 191 4.72 5.38 19.11
C GLU A 191 4.36 6.25 17.89
N ILE A 192 3.08 6.40 17.54
CA ILE A 192 2.62 7.37 16.53
C ILE A 192 3.06 8.78 16.93
N ASP A 193 2.84 9.16 18.19
CA ASP A 193 3.21 10.48 18.70
C ASP A 193 4.71 10.73 18.63
N TYR A 194 5.52 9.76 19.05
CA TYR A 194 6.96 9.85 19.00
C TYR A 194 7.49 9.90 17.57
N ALA A 195 7.09 8.96 16.73
CA ALA A 195 7.56 8.86 15.35
C ALA A 195 7.17 10.10 14.53
N HIS A 196 5.95 10.61 14.69
CA HIS A 196 5.51 11.80 13.99
C HIS A 196 6.17 13.07 14.53
N SER A 197 6.14 13.29 15.85
CA SER A 197 6.52 14.57 16.43
C SER A 197 8.02 14.73 16.62
N ILE A 198 8.72 13.64 16.95
CA ILE A 198 10.16 13.64 17.25
C ILE A 198 10.96 13.20 16.03
N LEU A 199 10.64 12.02 15.48
CA LEU A 199 11.41 11.45 14.35
C LEU A 199 11.02 12.01 12.98
N LYS A 200 9.92 12.79 12.91
CA LYS A 200 9.40 13.38 11.67
C LYS A 200 9.10 12.33 10.58
N ALA A 201 8.53 11.20 10.97
CA ALA A 201 8.12 10.14 10.04
C ALA A 201 7.16 10.67 8.95
N ASP A 202 7.36 10.20 7.71
CA ASP A 202 6.55 10.59 6.56
C ASP A 202 5.21 9.84 6.49
N GLY A 203 5.09 8.75 7.25
CA GLY A 203 3.89 7.94 7.40
C GLY A 203 4.17 6.71 8.26
N PHE A 204 3.30 5.70 8.16
CA PHE A 204 3.39 4.48 8.97
C PHE A 204 3.17 3.24 8.12
N ILE A 205 3.94 2.18 8.41
CA ILE A 205 3.70 0.85 7.87
C ILE A 205 2.83 0.06 8.84
N LEU A 206 1.74 -0.52 8.32
CA LEU A 206 0.85 -1.43 9.03
C LEU A 206 0.82 -2.78 8.32
N PHE A 207 0.63 -3.85 9.09
CA PHE A 207 0.42 -5.18 8.53
C PHE A 207 -1.07 -5.49 8.35
N THR A 208 -1.38 -6.41 7.43
CA THR A 208 -2.76 -6.72 7.03
C THR A 208 -3.64 -7.17 8.19
N SER A 209 -3.07 -7.84 9.20
CA SER A 209 -3.77 -8.29 10.40
C SER A 209 -2.88 -8.32 11.65
N TYR A 210 -3.51 -8.24 12.82
CA TYR A 210 -2.90 -8.39 14.14
C TYR A 210 -3.68 -9.41 14.97
N ASP A 211 -3.03 -10.00 15.99
CA ASP A 211 -3.59 -11.10 16.79
C ASP A 211 -4.08 -12.28 15.92
N TYR A 212 -3.44 -12.45 14.75
CA TYR A 212 -3.82 -13.33 13.65
C TYR A 212 -5.18 -13.00 13.00
N ASP A 213 -6.26 -12.76 13.74
CA ASP A 213 -7.61 -12.73 13.17
C ASP A 213 -8.24 -11.33 13.00
N LYS A 214 -7.56 -10.25 13.41
CA LYS A 214 -8.09 -8.88 13.31
C LYS A 214 -7.47 -8.14 12.15
N TYR A 215 -8.23 -8.05 11.07
CA TYR A 215 -7.93 -7.15 9.96
C TYR A 215 -8.08 -5.68 10.37
N LEU A 216 -7.49 -4.78 9.59
CA LEU A 216 -7.37 -3.37 9.95
C LEU A 216 -8.71 -2.61 10.04
N GLY A 217 -9.79 -3.14 9.46
CA GLY A 217 -11.14 -2.58 9.62
C GLY A 217 -11.82 -2.96 10.94
N HIS A 218 -11.22 -3.83 11.76
CA HIS A 218 -11.75 -4.26 13.04
C HIS A 218 -11.96 -3.08 14.01
N SER A 219 -13.07 -3.12 14.75
CA SER A 219 -13.51 -1.99 15.60
C SER A 219 -12.54 -1.64 16.72
N SER A 220 -11.73 -2.60 17.20
CA SER A 220 -10.70 -2.36 18.22
C SER A 220 -9.63 -1.36 17.77
N PHE A 221 -9.38 -1.24 16.47
CA PHE A 221 -8.32 -0.35 15.95
C PHE A 221 -8.80 1.08 15.70
N ARG A 222 -10.09 1.39 15.93
CA ARG A 222 -10.63 2.74 15.72
C ARG A 222 -9.85 3.84 16.46
N PRO A 223 -9.39 3.67 17.72
CA PRO A 223 -8.59 4.69 18.39
C PRO A 223 -7.27 5.00 17.66
N VAL A 224 -6.60 3.98 17.12
CA VAL A 224 -5.38 4.13 16.32
C VAL A 224 -5.70 4.87 15.02
N TRP A 225 -6.78 4.49 14.34
CA TRP A 225 -7.23 5.19 13.12
C TRP A 225 -7.58 6.65 13.37
N THR A 226 -8.26 6.98 14.48
CA THR A 226 -8.54 8.36 14.89
C THR A 226 -7.23 9.14 15.00
N LYS A 227 -6.25 8.60 15.75
CA LYS A 227 -4.97 9.25 15.95
C LYS A 227 -4.22 9.53 14.64
N LEU A 228 -4.17 8.54 13.75
CA LEU A 228 -3.53 8.67 12.43
C LEU A 228 -4.27 9.68 11.55
N ASN A 229 -5.61 9.73 11.64
CA ASN A 229 -6.45 10.64 10.87
C ASN A 229 -6.27 12.10 11.31
N ASP A 230 -6.12 12.35 12.61
CA ASP A 230 -5.90 13.69 13.17
C ASP A 230 -4.61 14.33 12.63
N ILE A 231 -3.61 13.52 12.33
CA ILE A 231 -2.34 13.97 11.73
C ILE A 231 -2.30 13.83 10.20
N ASN A 232 -3.43 13.48 9.56
CA ASN A 232 -3.57 13.29 8.11
C ASN A 232 -2.54 12.32 7.50
N SER A 233 -2.27 11.23 8.22
CA SER A 233 -1.15 10.34 7.92
C SER A 233 -1.24 9.64 6.56
N VAL A 234 -0.07 9.32 6.00
CA VAL A 234 0.08 8.28 4.99
C VAL A 234 0.26 6.93 5.68
N ILE A 235 -0.45 5.92 5.20
CA ILE A 235 -0.43 4.56 5.72
C ILE A 235 -0.04 3.62 4.59
N PHE A 236 1.08 2.93 4.73
CA PHE A 236 1.48 1.86 3.83
C PHE A 236 1.07 0.52 4.42
N ILE A 237 0.15 -0.18 3.77
CA ILE A 237 -0.33 -1.49 4.21
C ILE A 237 0.41 -2.57 3.45
N HIS A 238 1.24 -3.31 4.18
CA HIS A 238 2.02 -4.43 3.66
C HIS A 238 1.46 -5.76 4.19
N PRO A 239 1.40 -6.83 3.40
CA PRO A 239 1.02 -8.14 3.90
C PRO A 239 2.07 -8.72 4.86
N SER A 240 1.62 -9.56 5.79
CA SER A 240 2.49 -10.39 6.62
C SER A 240 2.01 -11.84 6.52
N GLU A 241 2.52 -12.74 7.36
CA GLU A 241 2.00 -14.10 7.43
C GLU A 241 0.47 -14.13 7.51
N ALA A 242 -0.14 -14.90 6.60
CA ALA A 242 -1.59 -14.98 6.49
C ALA A 242 -2.14 -15.83 7.64
N PRO A 243 -3.23 -15.43 8.30
CA PRO A 243 -3.84 -16.16 9.42
C PRO A 243 -4.71 -17.33 8.94
N THR A 244 -4.20 -18.05 7.95
CA THR A 244 -4.87 -19.17 7.31
C THR A 244 -4.12 -20.45 7.60
N THR A 245 -4.85 -21.55 7.75
CA THR A 245 -4.21 -22.87 7.80
C THR A 245 -3.45 -23.12 6.49
N ILE A 246 -2.14 -23.33 6.59
CA ILE A 246 -1.30 -23.62 5.42
C ILE A 246 -1.75 -24.96 4.84
N VAL A 247 -2.38 -24.92 3.66
CA VAL A 247 -2.84 -26.11 2.95
C VAL A 247 -1.68 -26.80 2.22
N ASN A 248 -0.79 -26.01 1.59
CA ASN A 248 0.39 -26.52 0.90
C ASN A 248 1.66 -25.94 1.53
N ARG A 249 2.33 -26.73 2.37
CA ARG A 249 3.60 -26.36 3.04
C ARG A 249 4.76 -26.04 2.10
N TYR A 250 4.65 -26.39 0.83
CA TYR A 250 5.67 -26.10 -0.19
C TYR A 250 5.34 -24.85 -1.01
N MET A 251 4.21 -24.19 -0.74
CA MET A 251 3.83 -22.92 -1.34
C MET A 251 4.13 -21.79 -0.34
N PRO A 252 5.18 -20.98 -0.57
CA PRO A 252 5.42 -19.81 0.26
C PRO A 252 4.25 -18.82 0.17
N GLN A 253 3.84 -18.29 1.32
CA GLN A 253 2.72 -17.34 1.40
C GLN A 253 2.88 -16.08 0.54
N PRO A 254 4.09 -15.53 0.27
CA PRO A 254 4.25 -14.32 -0.54
C PRO A 254 3.66 -14.42 -1.96
N PHE A 255 3.63 -15.61 -2.57
CA PHE A 255 3.18 -15.74 -3.96
C PHE A 255 1.66 -15.60 -4.15
N VAL A 256 0.88 -16.09 -3.20
CA VAL A 256 -0.59 -16.15 -3.33
C VAL A 256 -1.25 -15.50 -2.14
N ASP A 257 -0.90 -15.91 -0.93
CA ASP A 257 -1.61 -15.47 0.27
C ASP A 257 -1.42 -13.98 0.52
N TYR A 258 -0.21 -13.42 0.33
CA TYR A 258 0.08 -12.00 0.56
C TYR A 258 -0.80 -11.05 -0.27
N PRO A 259 -0.90 -11.18 -1.62
CA PRO A 259 -1.88 -10.42 -2.40
C PRO A 259 -3.33 -10.58 -1.94
N HIS A 260 -3.72 -11.78 -1.49
CA HIS A 260 -5.07 -11.99 -0.96
C HIS A 260 -5.26 -11.33 0.40
N GLU A 261 -4.26 -11.31 1.28
CA GLU A 261 -4.29 -10.60 2.56
C GLU A 261 -4.45 -9.10 2.38
N THR A 262 -3.71 -8.49 1.45
CA THR A 262 -3.92 -7.08 1.09
C THR A 262 -5.35 -6.83 0.63
N THR A 263 -5.92 -7.75 -0.16
CA THR A 263 -7.31 -7.64 -0.62
C THR A 263 -8.31 -7.77 0.53
N ARG A 264 -8.09 -8.72 1.46
CA ARG A 264 -8.95 -8.96 2.63
C ARG A 264 -8.96 -7.77 3.57
N THR A 265 -7.80 -7.20 3.89
CA THR A 265 -7.73 -6.05 4.78
C THR A 265 -8.33 -4.79 4.12
N ALA A 266 -8.13 -4.58 2.82
CA ALA A 266 -8.77 -3.47 2.09
C ALA A 266 -10.30 -3.62 2.07
N ALA A 267 -10.80 -4.84 1.84
CA ALA A 267 -12.22 -5.15 1.94
C ALA A 267 -12.74 -4.88 3.36
N ASP A 268 -12.04 -5.34 4.39
CA ASP A 268 -12.45 -5.15 5.79
C ASP A 268 -12.53 -3.66 6.16
N ILE A 269 -11.50 -2.87 5.82
CA ILE A 269 -11.46 -1.41 6.05
C ILE A 269 -12.67 -0.70 5.41
N VAL A 270 -13.08 -1.09 4.20
CA VAL A 270 -14.21 -0.46 3.52
C VAL A 270 -15.53 -0.99 4.04
N LEU A 271 -15.69 -2.31 4.13
CA LEU A 271 -16.96 -2.95 4.51
C LEU A 271 -17.35 -2.68 5.96
N SER A 272 -16.38 -2.41 6.85
CA SER A 272 -16.65 -1.98 8.22
C SER A 272 -16.97 -0.48 8.34
N GLY A 273 -16.82 0.29 7.26
CA GLY A 273 -17.00 1.74 7.23
C GLY A 273 -15.80 2.53 7.77
N THR A 274 -14.67 1.89 8.06
CA THR A 274 -13.45 2.56 8.52
C THR A 274 -12.92 3.56 7.49
N ARG A 275 -12.87 3.21 6.20
CA ARG A 275 -12.46 4.16 5.14
C ARG A 275 -13.30 5.43 5.15
N ALA A 276 -14.63 5.27 5.21
CA ALA A 276 -15.59 6.38 5.21
C ALA A 276 -15.49 7.25 6.47
N ALA A 277 -15.17 6.65 7.63
CA ALA A 277 -15.03 7.37 8.90
C ALA A 277 -13.73 8.19 9.00
N PHE A 278 -12.67 7.81 8.29
CA PHE A 278 -11.35 8.44 8.37
C PHE A 278 -10.86 8.94 7.00
N PRO A 279 -11.58 9.87 6.34
CA PRO A 279 -11.35 10.26 4.96
C PRO A 279 -9.99 10.92 4.71
N ASN A 280 -9.32 11.48 5.73
CA ASN A 280 -8.07 12.22 5.57
C ASN A 280 -6.85 11.33 5.33
N LEU A 281 -6.97 10.04 5.66
CA LEU A 281 -5.88 9.07 5.52
C LEU A 281 -5.61 8.74 4.06
N LYS A 282 -4.32 8.75 3.69
CA LYS A 282 -3.84 8.25 2.41
C LYS A 282 -3.34 6.83 2.60
N ILE A 283 -4.17 5.85 2.27
CA ILE A 283 -3.87 4.44 2.46
C ILE A 283 -3.31 3.87 1.16
N ILE A 284 -2.06 3.44 1.17
CA ILE A 284 -1.35 2.77 0.09
C ILE A 284 -1.43 1.26 0.32
N LEU A 285 -1.92 0.53 -0.67
CA LEU A 285 -1.95 -0.94 -0.67
C LEU A 285 -0.78 -1.49 -1.47
N SER A 286 -0.09 -2.47 -0.90
CA SER A 286 0.97 -3.20 -1.60
C SER A 286 0.48 -4.00 -2.81
N HIS A 287 1.34 -4.16 -3.81
CA HIS A 287 1.21 -5.09 -4.93
C HIS A 287 -0.07 -4.87 -5.74
N ALA A 288 -0.30 -3.64 -6.19
CA ALA A 288 -1.50 -3.22 -6.92
C ALA A 288 -2.82 -3.46 -6.16
N GLY A 289 -2.77 -3.52 -4.83
CA GLY A 289 -3.93 -3.91 -4.00
C GLY A 289 -4.21 -5.41 -4.02
N GLY A 290 -3.22 -6.21 -4.43
CA GLY A 290 -3.30 -7.65 -4.59
C GLY A 290 -4.30 -8.05 -5.67
N THR A 291 -5.39 -8.72 -5.27
CA THR A 291 -6.47 -9.15 -6.17
C THR A 291 -7.64 -8.17 -6.22
N LEU A 292 -7.54 -7.04 -5.51
CA LEU A 292 -8.62 -6.06 -5.40
C LEU A 292 -9.10 -5.50 -6.75
N PRO A 293 -8.22 -5.15 -7.72
CA PRO A 293 -8.68 -4.68 -9.03
C PRO A 293 -9.61 -5.68 -9.75
N PHE A 294 -9.39 -6.97 -9.54
CA PHE A 294 -10.23 -8.04 -10.10
C PHE A 294 -11.52 -8.27 -9.28
N LEU A 295 -11.44 -8.17 -7.95
CA LEU A 295 -12.52 -8.53 -7.03
C LEU A 295 -13.42 -7.36 -6.60
N GLY A 296 -13.07 -6.11 -6.87
CA GLY A 296 -13.76 -4.94 -6.29
C GLY A 296 -15.27 -4.89 -6.57
N LYS A 297 -15.72 -5.22 -7.78
CA LYS A 297 -17.16 -5.31 -8.11
C LYS A 297 -17.87 -6.42 -7.33
N ARG A 298 -17.19 -7.54 -7.06
CA ARG A 298 -17.72 -8.64 -6.25
C ARG A 298 -17.88 -8.20 -4.79
N LEU A 299 -16.89 -7.48 -4.25
CA LEU A 299 -16.94 -6.95 -2.88
C LEU A 299 -18.05 -5.92 -2.69
N ALA A 300 -18.31 -5.08 -3.70
CA ALA A 300 -19.44 -4.14 -3.67
C ALA A 300 -20.80 -4.82 -3.47
N GLY A 301 -20.94 -6.09 -3.88
CA GLY A 301 -22.12 -6.89 -3.63
C GLY A 301 -22.45 -7.10 -2.15
N ALA A 302 -21.49 -6.95 -1.24
CA ALA A 302 -21.72 -7.05 0.20
C ALA A 302 -22.78 -6.04 0.70
N GLY A 303 -22.83 -4.85 0.10
CA GLY A 303 -23.83 -3.83 0.42
C GLY A 303 -25.28 -4.20 0.05
N LEU A 304 -25.49 -5.29 -0.69
CA LEU A 304 -26.82 -5.84 -1.00
C LEU A 304 -27.27 -6.92 -0.01
N ILE A 305 -26.35 -7.45 0.79
CA ILE A 305 -26.61 -8.61 1.66
C ILE A 305 -26.86 -8.11 3.09
N ARG A 306 -28.15 -7.98 3.46
CA ARG A 306 -28.58 -7.44 4.77
C ARG A 306 -27.92 -8.14 5.97
N SER A 307 -27.71 -9.46 5.89
CA SER A 307 -27.12 -10.25 6.99
C SER A 307 -25.66 -9.90 7.28
N LEU A 308 -24.93 -9.31 6.32
CA LEU A 308 -23.55 -8.87 6.53
C LEU A 308 -23.44 -7.57 7.34
N LYS A 309 -24.56 -6.87 7.59
CA LYS A 309 -24.61 -5.62 8.37
C LYS A 309 -23.60 -4.56 7.89
N CYS A 310 -23.24 -4.57 6.61
CA CYS A 310 -22.38 -3.54 6.03
C CYS A 310 -23.14 -2.20 6.06
N PRO A 311 -22.53 -1.11 6.58
CA PRO A 311 -23.21 0.18 6.70
C PRO A 311 -23.28 0.93 5.36
N LEU A 312 -22.66 0.41 4.30
CA LEU A 312 -22.48 1.08 3.01
C LEU A 312 -23.26 0.37 1.89
N GLY A 313 -23.78 1.16 0.94
CA GLY A 313 -24.35 0.64 -0.29
C GLY A 313 -23.27 0.26 -1.33
N PRO A 314 -23.60 -0.57 -2.34
CA PRO A 314 -22.62 -1.06 -3.32
C PRO A 314 -21.82 0.02 -4.05
N ARG A 315 -22.47 1.13 -4.40
CA ARG A 315 -21.80 2.27 -5.07
C ARG A 315 -20.75 2.92 -4.18
N GLN A 316 -21.06 3.12 -2.90
CA GLN A 316 -20.11 3.69 -1.94
C GLN A 316 -18.95 2.74 -1.69
N ILE A 317 -19.21 1.43 -1.51
CA ILE A 317 -18.17 0.42 -1.34
C ILE A 317 -17.18 0.45 -2.51
N LEU A 318 -17.69 0.42 -3.74
CA LEU A 318 -16.82 0.47 -4.92
C LEU A 318 -16.03 1.79 -5.00
N SER A 319 -16.67 2.91 -4.69
CA SER A 319 -16.00 4.22 -4.65
C SER A 319 -14.87 4.26 -3.60
N ASP A 320 -15.14 3.76 -2.40
CA ASP A 320 -14.18 3.74 -1.30
C ASP A 320 -12.98 2.85 -1.61
N LEU A 321 -13.21 1.65 -2.17
CA LEU A 321 -12.13 0.76 -2.61
C LEU A 321 -11.25 1.42 -3.69
N ARG A 322 -11.86 2.14 -4.64
CA ARG A 322 -11.14 2.87 -5.70
C ARG A 322 -10.43 4.12 -5.21
N SER A 323 -10.80 4.64 -4.04
CA SER A 323 -10.21 5.85 -3.46
C SER A 323 -8.85 5.61 -2.78
N LEU A 324 -8.48 4.35 -2.57
CA LEU A 324 -7.20 3.94 -2.00
C LEU A 324 -6.05 4.21 -3.00
N TYR A 325 -4.82 4.21 -2.49
CA TYR A 325 -3.60 4.27 -3.30
C TYR A 325 -3.04 2.85 -3.51
N PHE A 326 -2.33 2.64 -4.59
CA PHE A 326 -1.86 1.32 -5.02
C PHE A 326 -0.42 1.44 -5.50
N ASP A 327 0.52 0.72 -4.87
CA ASP A 327 1.85 0.62 -5.46
C ASP A 327 1.88 -0.43 -6.60
N THR A 328 2.94 -0.43 -7.39
CA THR A 328 3.12 -1.38 -8.51
C THR A 328 4.09 -2.53 -8.21
N ALA A 329 4.50 -2.71 -6.96
CA ALA A 329 5.57 -3.64 -6.63
C ALA A 329 5.18 -5.08 -6.95
N LEU A 330 6.03 -5.80 -7.70
CA LEU A 330 5.75 -7.14 -8.26
C LEU A 330 4.45 -7.25 -9.10
N SER A 331 3.87 -6.11 -9.51
CA SER A 331 2.54 -6.03 -10.12
C SER A 331 2.51 -5.18 -11.39
N SER A 332 3.60 -5.23 -12.16
CA SER A 332 3.85 -4.36 -13.32
C SER A 332 3.68 -5.06 -14.67
N SER A 333 3.15 -6.29 -14.72
CA SER A 333 2.85 -6.92 -16.02
C SER A 333 1.70 -6.21 -16.73
N VAL A 334 1.65 -6.31 -18.07
CA VAL A 334 0.59 -5.69 -18.89
C VAL A 334 -0.83 -6.01 -18.40
N PRO A 335 -1.23 -7.28 -18.11
CA PRO A 335 -2.58 -7.56 -17.62
C PRO A 335 -2.85 -6.96 -16.24
N GLN A 336 -1.87 -6.97 -15.33
CA GLN A 336 -2.01 -6.37 -13.99
C GLN A 336 -2.22 -4.86 -14.08
N LEU A 337 -1.38 -4.16 -14.85
CA LEU A 337 -1.48 -2.70 -15.00
C LEU A 337 -2.78 -2.28 -15.70
N LYS A 338 -3.25 -3.04 -16.71
CA LYS A 338 -4.55 -2.77 -17.34
C LYS A 338 -5.71 -2.88 -16.35
N ALA A 339 -5.74 -3.96 -15.55
CA ALA A 339 -6.77 -4.14 -14.54
C ALA A 339 -6.71 -3.04 -13.48
N LEU A 340 -5.50 -2.66 -13.03
CA LEU A 340 -5.32 -1.59 -12.06
C LEU A 340 -5.77 -0.24 -12.60
N LEU A 341 -5.42 0.13 -13.84
CA LEU A 341 -5.82 1.39 -14.48
C LEU A 341 -7.33 1.49 -14.77
N GLU A 342 -8.00 0.35 -15.01
CA GLU A 342 -9.47 0.33 -15.14
C GLU A 342 -10.16 0.42 -13.76
N PHE A 343 -9.52 -0.10 -12.72
CA PHE A 343 -10.08 -0.13 -11.38
C PHE A 343 -9.87 1.18 -10.63
N ALA A 344 -8.62 1.60 -10.46
CA ALA A 344 -8.20 2.73 -9.62
C ALA A 344 -8.16 4.04 -10.41
N ASP A 345 -8.18 5.15 -9.68
CA ASP A 345 -7.79 6.45 -10.24
C ASP A 345 -6.30 6.41 -10.62
N PRO A 346 -5.91 6.70 -11.89
CA PRO A 346 -4.52 6.75 -12.30
C PRO A 346 -3.64 7.67 -11.44
N SER A 347 -4.21 8.74 -10.84
CA SER A 347 -3.46 9.63 -9.94
C SER A 347 -3.14 9.01 -8.56
N LYS A 348 -3.64 7.80 -8.30
CA LYS A 348 -3.45 7.06 -7.05
C LYS A 348 -2.60 5.80 -7.23
N ILE A 349 -2.03 5.60 -8.42
CA ILE A 349 -1.09 4.54 -8.71
C ILE A 349 0.33 5.07 -8.48
N LEU A 350 1.07 4.40 -7.60
CA LEU A 350 2.40 4.80 -7.14
C LEU A 350 3.43 3.76 -7.59
N PHE A 351 4.67 4.19 -7.83
CA PHE A 351 5.74 3.23 -8.09
C PHE A 351 6.19 2.60 -6.78
N GLY A 352 6.36 1.28 -6.78
CA GLY A 352 6.95 0.50 -5.69
C GLY A 352 7.87 -0.57 -6.26
N SER A 353 9.01 -0.82 -5.62
CA SER A 353 10.00 -1.80 -6.11
C SER A 353 9.97 -3.13 -5.38
N ASP A 354 9.62 -3.17 -4.09
CA ASP A 354 9.80 -4.32 -3.18
C ASP A 354 11.27 -4.76 -3.05
N VAL A 355 12.21 -3.81 -3.21
CA VAL A 355 13.62 -4.04 -2.88
C VAL A 355 13.74 -4.26 -1.36
N PRO A 356 14.55 -5.22 -0.88
CA PRO A 356 15.49 -6.06 -1.63
C PRO A 356 14.92 -7.42 -2.10
N TYR A 357 13.64 -7.72 -1.86
CA TYR A 357 13.03 -9.00 -2.23
C TYR A 357 12.88 -9.16 -3.75
N ALA A 358 12.67 -8.04 -4.46
CA ALA A 358 12.57 -7.97 -5.92
C ALA A 358 13.77 -7.25 -6.57
N SER A 359 14.98 -7.48 -6.05
CA SER A 359 16.20 -6.82 -6.55
C SER A 359 16.49 -7.16 -8.02
N PHE A 360 16.91 -6.16 -8.81
CA PHE A 360 17.35 -6.36 -10.19
C PHE A 360 18.77 -6.99 -10.22
N PRO A 361 19.09 -7.91 -11.16
CA PRO A 361 18.30 -8.38 -12.31
C PRO A 361 17.34 -9.53 -12.01
N LEU A 362 17.10 -9.87 -10.75
CA LEU A 362 16.30 -11.04 -10.34
C LEU A 362 14.79 -10.78 -10.29
N SER A 363 14.27 -9.72 -10.92
CA SER A 363 12.83 -9.48 -10.99
C SER A 363 12.17 -10.39 -12.03
N PHE A 364 11.22 -11.23 -11.58
CA PHE A 364 10.41 -12.14 -12.40
C PHE A 364 9.44 -11.43 -13.34
#